data_AF-A0A7K9QL35-F1
#
_entry.id   AF-A0A7K9QL35-F1
#
_cell.length_a   1.000
_cell.length_b   1.000
_cell.length_c   1.000
_cell.angle_alpha   90.00
_cell.angle_beta   90.00
_cell.angle_gamma   90.00
#
_symmetry.space_group_name_H-M   'P 1'
#
loop_
_entity.id
_entity.type
_entity.pdbx_description
1 polymer ?
#
loop_
_entity_poly.entity_id
_entity_poly.type
_entity_poly.pdbx_seq_one_letter_code
_entity_poly.pdbx_strand_id
1 'polypeptide(L)'
;GMATSRKAGIPLGVMKVLDPRQLKPDSTETERISTVLDETIVKLEITRLIPRIIGSLERYARMLGPEITSSLLEHQKLSMEMQHLLTSPGDEKTMRTVKQRLKCSLRNILRLFLANPLLYHGLKFEVRVRESPADVFIKAFMEFRDFMLERLLTTPDEEKEKIQFMKDISLRVEKNTETISALQGELAAVIQTRDEEVNRKDKMIENLKTSMEDLAKNCKADIQQIMKEGEKQQKEDEEASKDRCARLKQDVQRLGAQFNALVLEHRASELVLRKEKCKTEKEIQNWVQKYDTDMTEKQTTYDEVQAVYNEEKEQLSLLMEKHAMLLQEYTQIEEERRMLKEKEEEAAREEARRNDAATCIQAFWKGYWVRSIYKAKLKKGKGKGKGKGK
;
A
#
# COMPACT_ATOMS: atom_id res chain seq x y z
N GLY A 1 7.28 44.25 -25.65
CA GLY A 1 7.85 45.52 -26.14
C GLY A 1 6.87 46.15 -27.09
N MET A 2 6.69 47.47 -27.05
CA MET A 2 5.76 48.15 -27.97
C MET A 2 6.38 48.21 -29.38
N ALA A 3 5.75 47.52 -30.34
CA ALA A 3 6.10 47.69 -31.74
C ALA A 3 5.64 49.09 -32.19
N THR A 4 6.60 49.96 -32.51
CA THR A 4 6.30 51.28 -33.06
C THR A 4 5.61 51.12 -34.41
N SER A 5 4.36 51.59 -34.49
CA SER A 5 3.56 51.48 -35.72
C SER A 5 4.29 52.18 -36.85
N ARG A 6 4.76 51.38 -37.82
CA ARG A 6 5.51 51.86 -38.98
C ARG A 6 4.54 52.65 -39.85
N LYS A 7 4.52 53.97 -39.69
CA LYS A 7 3.65 54.89 -40.43
C LYS A 7 3.82 54.59 -41.92
N ALA A 8 2.82 53.95 -42.52
CA ALA A 8 2.87 53.56 -43.92
C ALA A 8 2.90 54.85 -44.75
N GLY A 9 4.07 55.15 -45.30
CA GLY A 9 4.21 56.28 -46.22
C GLY A 9 3.27 56.06 -47.39
N ILE A 10 2.37 57.02 -47.64
CA ILE A 10 1.52 57.02 -48.82
C ILE A 10 2.46 56.87 -50.03
N PRO A 11 2.23 55.89 -50.94
CA PRO A 11 3.16 55.64 -52.03
C PRO A 11 3.40 56.90 -52.85
N LEU A 12 4.66 57.21 -53.19
CA LEU A 12 5.03 58.50 -53.79
C LEU A 12 4.25 58.82 -55.09
N GLY A 13 3.78 57.81 -55.82
CA GLY A 13 2.94 57.97 -57.00
C GLY A 13 1.47 58.35 -56.73
N VAL A 14 0.96 58.13 -55.51
CA VAL A 14 -0.39 58.53 -55.07
C VAL A 14 -0.43 60.04 -54.77
N MET A 15 0.68 60.61 -54.27
CA MET A 15 0.78 62.06 -54.05
C MET A 15 0.89 62.86 -55.36
N LYS A 16 1.42 62.28 -56.44
CA LYS A 16 1.52 62.92 -57.77
C LYS A 16 0.18 63.32 -58.41
N VAL A 17 -0.94 62.83 -57.88
CA VAL A 17 -2.29 63.25 -58.30
C VAL A 17 -2.61 64.67 -57.78
N LEU A 18 -1.90 65.14 -56.75
CA LEU A 18 -2.07 66.45 -56.13
C LEU A 18 -1.18 67.53 -56.78
N ASP A 19 -0.13 67.15 -57.50
CA ASP A 19 0.73 68.08 -58.23
C ASP A 19 0.03 68.59 -59.51
N PRO A 20 0.20 69.86 -59.93
CA PRO A 20 -0.26 70.33 -61.24
C PRO A 20 0.36 69.52 -62.38
N ARG A 21 -0.41 69.17 -63.40
CA ARG A 21 0.12 68.45 -64.58
C ARG A 21 0.98 69.35 -65.46
N GLN A 22 0.69 70.64 -65.46
CA GLN A 22 1.46 71.64 -66.19
C GLN A 22 2.64 72.14 -65.34
N LEU A 23 3.85 72.05 -65.88
CA LEU A 23 5.08 72.57 -65.25
C LEU A 23 5.52 73.93 -65.80
N LYS A 24 4.78 74.47 -66.77
CA LYS A 24 5.04 75.74 -67.44
C LYS A 24 3.74 76.50 -67.69
N PRO A 25 3.76 77.84 -67.67
CA PRO A 25 2.59 78.66 -67.93
C PRO A 25 2.21 78.62 -69.42
N ASP A 26 1.04 78.06 -69.74
CA ASP A 26 0.53 78.00 -71.12
C ASP A 26 -0.16 79.32 -71.57
N SER A 27 -0.34 80.29 -70.66
CA SER A 27 -0.98 81.57 -70.96
C SER A 27 -0.08 82.78 -70.71
N THR A 28 -0.19 83.79 -71.57
CA THR A 28 0.53 85.06 -71.44
C THR A 28 0.18 85.81 -70.16
N GLU A 29 -1.03 85.60 -69.65
CA GLU A 29 -1.53 86.15 -68.40
C GLU A 29 -0.83 85.49 -67.20
N THR A 30 -0.67 84.17 -67.20
CA THR A 30 0.08 83.45 -66.17
C THR A 30 1.55 83.87 -66.15
N GLU A 31 2.20 84.00 -67.31
CA GLU A 31 3.57 84.53 -67.41
C GLU A 31 3.70 85.95 -66.84
N ARG A 32 2.76 86.85 -67.19
CA ARG A 32 2.71 88.22 -66.65
C ARG A 32 2.52 88.23 -65.13
N ILE A 33 1.67 87.36 -64.59
CA ILE A 33 1.44 87.28 -63.14
C ILE A 33 2.69 86.75 -62.44
N SER A 34 3.34 85.70 -62.94
CA SER A 34 4.61 85.20 -62.37
C SER A 34 5.69 86.28 -62.40
N THR A 35 5.93 86.91 -63.55
CA THR A 35 6.97 87.94 -63.68
C THR A 35 6.75 89.14 -62.76
N VAL A 36 5.50 89.57 -62.52
CA VAL A 36 5.19 90.61 -61.53
C VAL A 36 5.47 90.15 -60.09
N LEU A 37 5.19 88.90 -59.75
CA LEU A 37 5.51 88.34 -58.42
C LEU A 37 7.03 88.21 -58.23
N ASP A 38 7.74 87.68 -59.23
CA ASP A 38 9.19 87.51 -59.25
C ASP A 38 9.93 88.87 -59.16
N GLU A 39 9.49 89.88 -59.92
CA GLU A 39 10.00 91.26 -59.84
C GLU A 39 9.67 91.91 -58.48
N THR A 40 8.53 91.57 -57.87
CA THR A 40 8.16 92.05 -56.53
C THR A 40 9.05 91.45 -55.43
N ILE A 41 9.41 90.17 -55.52
CA ILE A 41 10.41 89.55 -54.65
C ILE A 41 11.74 90.32 -54.75
N VAL A 42 12.24 90.54 -55.96
CA VAL A 42 13.49 91.29 -56.18
C VAL A 42 13.40 92.71 -55.60
N LYS A 43 12.29 93.43 -55.78
CA LYS A 43 12.06 94.76 -55.17
C LYS A 43 12.09 94.73 -53.64
N LEU A 44 11.47 93.73 -53.01
CA LEU A 44 11.48 93.56 -51.55
C LEU A 44 12.89 93.25 -51.04
N GLU A 45 13.61 92.37 -51.74
CA GLU A 45 14.99 92.04 -51.40
C GLU A 45 15.94 93.25 -51.53
N ILE A 46 15.85 94.03 -52.63
CA ILE A 46 16.61 95.30 -52.76
C ILE A 46 16.26 96.25 -51.61
N THR A 47 14.96 96.43 -51.31
CA THR A 47 14.50 97.34 -50.25
C THR A 47 15.07 96.94 -48.88
N ARG A 48 15.23 95.64 -48.61
CA ARG A 48 15.89 95.13 -47.39
C ARG A 48 17.38 95.47 -47.32
N LEU A 49 18.09 95.54 -48.46
CA LEU A 49 19.52 95.87 -48.51
C LEU A 49 19.78 97.38 -48.28
N ILE A 50 18.86 98.26 -48.72
CA ILE A 50 19.03 99.73 -48.71
C ILE A 50 19.56 100.28 -47.37
N PRO A 51 18.99 99.96 -46.19
CA PRO A 51 19.49 100.49 -44.91
C PRO A 51 20.95 100.12 -44.59
N ARG A 52 21.41 98.92 -44.98
CA ARG A 52 22.82 98.52 -44.78
C ARG A 52 23.77 99.16 -45.79
N ILE A 53 23.33 99.29 -47.04
CA ILE A 53 24.09 99.98 -48.08
C ILE A 53 24.29 101.44 -47.67
N ILE A 54 23.23 102.13 -47.23
CA ILE A 54 23.30 103.51 -46.73
C ILE A 54 24.23 103.61 -45.50
N GLY A 55 24.09 102.72 -44.52
CA GLY A 55 24.92 102.72 -43.31
C GLY A 55 26.41 102.40 -43.52
N SER A 56 26.83 102.05 -44.74
CA SER A 56 28.23 101.80 -45.09
C SER A 56 28.54 102.20 -46.53
N LEU A 57 27.97 103.34 -46.96
CA LEU A 57 27.94 103.77 -48.35
C LEU A 57 29.34 103.94 -48.98
N GLU A 58 30.34 104.38 -48.22
CA GLU A 58 31.73 104.52 -48.66
C GLU A 58 32.32 103.22 -49.24
N ARG A 59 31.91 102.06 -48.69
CA ARG A 59 32.35 100.74 -49.17
C ARG A 59 31.73 100.38 -50.52
N TYR A 60 30.47 100.73 -50.73
CA TYR A 60 29.68 100.29 -51.88
C TYR A 60 29.57 101.33 -53.01
N ALA A 61 29.88 102.61 -52.74
CA ALA A 61 29.72 103.72 -53.69
C ALA A 61 30.44 103.49 -55.03
N ARG A 62 31.63 102.86 -55.01
CA ARG A 62 32.38 102.53 -56.23
C ARG A 62 31.66 101.50 -57.12
N MET A 63 30.94 100.56 -56.51
CA MET A 63 30.18 99.53 -57.24
C MET A 63 28.78 100.04 -57.65
N LEU A 64 28.16 100.89 -56.83
CA LEU A 64 26.85 101.50 -57.11
C LEU A 64 26.90 102.59 -58.19
N GLY A 65 28.05 103.25 -58.36
CA GLY A 65 28.19 104.39 -59.25
C GLY A 65 27.55 105.67 -58.69
N PRO A 66 27.80 106.84 -59.31
CA PRO A 66 27.42 108.14 -58.77
C PRO A 66 25.90 108.34 -58.70
N GLU A 67 25.16 107.85 -59.68
CA GLU A 67 23.70 108.04 -59.80
C GLU A 67 22.91 107.34 -58.68
N ILE A 68 23.25 106.08 -58.42
CA ILE A 68 22.63 105.28 -57.35
C ILE A 68 23.11 105.77 -55.98
N THR A 69 24.40 106.10 -55.85
CA THR A 69 24.96 106.67 -54.60
C THR A 69 24.28 108.00 -54.23
N SER A 70 24.08 108.90 -55.20
CA SER A 70 23.34 110.15 -54.98
C SER A 70 21.88 109.88 -54.60
N SER A 71 21.21 108.98 -55.31
CA SER A 71 19.82 108.60 -55.02
C SER A 71 19.65 108.01 -53.61
N LEU A 72 20.63 107.22 -53.13
CA LEU A 72 20.66 106.67 -51.78
C LEU A 72 20.94 107.73 -50.70
N LEU A 73 21.80 108.73 -50.97
CA LEU A 73 22.02 109.86 -50.07
C LEU A 73 20.78 110.75 -49.95
N GLU A 74 20.08 111.01 -51.05
CA GLU A 74 18.77 111.69 -51.01
C GLU A 74 17.74 110.89 -50.23
N HIS A 75 17.70 109.57 -50.42
CA HIS A 75 16.82 108.68 -49.64
C HIS A 75 17.14 108.73 -48.14
N GLN A 76 18.41 108.72 -47.78
CA GLN A 76 18.85 108.84 -46.38
C GLN A 76 18.41 110.18 -45.78
N LYS A 77 18.61 111.30 -46.48
CA LYS A 77 18.14 112.63 -46.04
C LYS A 77 16.63 112.64 -45.80
N LEU A 78 15.84 112.22 -46.79
CA LEU A 78 14.38 112.11 -46.68
C LEU A 78 13.94 111.16 -45.57
N SER A 79 14.68 110.09 -45.31
CA SER A 79 14.41 109.14 -44.21
C SER A 79 14.70 109.77 -42.84
N MET A 80 15.76 110.55 -42.70
CA MET A 80 16.07 111.27 -41.46
C MET A 80 15.09 112.41 -41.20
N GLU A 81 14.71 113.18 -42.23
CA GLU A 81 13.63 114.17 -42.17
C GLU A 81 12.31 113.53 -41.72
N MET A 82 11.95 112.38 -42.31
CA MET A 82 10.77 111.61 -41.93
C MET A 82 10.83 111.11 -40.47
N GLN A 83 11.99 110.64 -40.01
CA GLN A 83 12.19 110.17 -38.64
C GLN A 83 12.11 111.31 -37.62
N HIS A 84 12.63 112.49 -37.96
CA HIS A 84 12.50 113.70 -37.13
C HIS A 84 11.04 114.17 -37.04
N LEU A 85 10.30 114.16 -38.16
CA LEU A 85 8.87 114.46 -38.21
C LEU A 85 7.97 113.42 -37.54
N LEU A 86 8.46 112.20 -37.28
CA LEU A 86 7.77 111.19 -36.46
C LEU A 86 7.97 111.42 -34.96
N THR A 87 8.98 112.20 -34.56
CA THR A 87 9.38 112.40 -33.15
C THR A 87 8.94 113.76 -32.60
N SER A 88 8.48 114.66 -33.46
CA SER A 88 8.01 116.02 -33.14
C SER A 88 6.59 116.24 -33.67
N PRO A 89 5.70 117.00 -32.99
CA PRO A 89 4.36 117.30 -33.46
C PRO A 89 4.39 118.27 -34.67
N GLY A 90 4.73 117.73 -35.85
CA GLY A 90 4.85 118.47 -37.11
C GLY A 90 3.61 118.38 -38.01
N ASP A 91 3.41 119.42 -38.81
CA ASP A 91 2.28 119.61 -39.73
C ASP A 91 2.01 118.40 -40.65
N GLU A 92 0.78 117.88 -40.61
CA GLU A 92 0.36 116.65 -41.30
C GLU A 92 0.52 116.75 -42.83
N LYS A 93 0.38 117.96 -43.38
CA LYS A 93 0.59 118.25 -44.80
C LYS A 93 2.05 118.05 -45.20
N THR A 94 2.98 118.46 -44.33
CA THR A 94 4.43 118.30 -44.52
C THR A 94 4.86 116.84 -44.35
N MET A 95 4.26 116.12 -43.39
CA MET A 95 4.47 114.68 -43.25
C MET A 95 4.01 113.92 -44.52
N ARG A 96 2.88 114.33 -45.13
CA ARG A 96 2.34 113.72 -46.35
C ARG A 96 3.24 113.95 -47.58
N THR A 97 3.82 115.15 -47.73
CA THR A 97 4.74 115.45 -48.84
C THR A 97 6.07 114.72 -48.69
N VAL A 98 6.64 114.66 -47.48
CA VAL A 98 7.87 113.88 -47.20
C VAL A 98 7.64 112.38 -47.43
N LYS A 99 6.53 111.80 -46.94
CA LYS A 99 6.14 110.40 -47.24
C LYS A 99 6.08 110.13 -48.75
N GLN A 100 5.54 111.05 -49.54
CA GLN A 100 5.46 110.89 -50.99
C GLN A 100 6.83 111.03 -51.67
N ARG A 101 7.66 111.99 -51.25
CA ARG A 101 9.05 112.12 -51.74
C ARG A 101 9.88 110.88 -51.42
N LEU A 102 9.77 110.33 -50.21
CA LEU A 102 10.43 109.09 -49.80
C LEU A 102 10.00 107.89 -50.67
N LYS A 103 8.70 107.77 -50.98
CA LYS A 103 8.18 106.76 -51.94
C LYS A 103 8.73 106.96 -53.35
N CYS A 104 8.80 108.19 -53.86
CA CYS A 104 9.37 108.48 -55.17
C CYS A 104 10.87 108.19 -55.23
N SER A 105 11.61 108.54 -54.17
CA SER A 105 13.04 108.23 -54.01
C SER A 105 13.29 106.71 -53.99
N LEU A 106 12.51 105.95 -53.20
CA LEU A 106 12.59 104.48 -53.18
C LEU A 106 12.27 103.88 -54.57
N ARG A 107 11.22 104.37 -55.25
CA ARG A 107 10.89 103.94 -56.62
C ARG A 107 12.01 104.25 -57.61
N ASN A 108 12.69 105.39 -57.46
CA ASN A 108 13.84 105.73 -58.32
C ASN A 108 15.01 104.78 -58.08
N ILE A 109 15.36 104.52 -56.82
CA ILE A 109 16.39 103.52 -56.46
C ILE A 109 16.04 102.15 -57.03
N LEU A 110 14.82 101.66 -56.78
CA LEU A 110 14.38 100.37 -57.31
C LEU A 110 14.45 100.32 -58.84
N ARG A 111 14.05 101.39 -59.55
CA ARG A 111 14.18 101.48 -61.01
C ARG A 111 15.64 101.40 -61.48
N LEU A 112 16.57 102.10 -60.81
CA LEU A 112 18.00 102.06 -61.15
C LEU A 112 18.61 100.68 -60.89
N PHE A 113 18.25 100.02 -59.78
CA PHE A 113 18.67 98.65 -59.48
C PHE A 113 18.11 97.62 -60.47
N LEU A 114 16.83 97.75 -60.88
CA LEU A 114 16.20 96.86 -61.86
C LEU A 114 16.73 97.09 -63.29
N ALA A 115 17.17 98.31 -63.62
CA ALA A 115 17.86 98.61 -64.88
C ALA A 115 19.25 97.95 -64.96
N ASN A 116 19.85 97.53 -63.84
CA ASN A 116 21.09 96.77 -63.80
C ASN A 116 20.99 95.55 -62.86
N PRO A 117 20.36 94.44 -63.30
CA PRO A 117 20.15 93.25 -62.47
C PRO A 117 21.45 92.63 -61.93
N LEU A 118 22.55 92.73 -62.67
CA LEU A 118 23.85 92.18 -62.26
C LEU A 118 24.40 92.89 -61.01
N LEU A 119 24.22 94.20 -60.93
CA LEU A 119 24.57 94.99 -59.75
C LEU A 119 23.79 94.54 -58.51
N TYR A 120 22.48 94.29 -58.65
CA TYR A 120 21.67 93.74 -57.56
C TYR A 120 22.19 92.36 -57.10
N HIS A 121 22.44 91.44 -58.03
CA HIS A 121 22.93 90.11 -57.68
C HIS A 121 24.31 90.15 -56.98
N GLY A 122 25.24 91.00 -57.44
CA GLY A 122 26.53 91.20 -56.75
C GLY A 122 26.36 91.72 -55.31
N LEU A 123 25.53 92.75 -55.13
CA LEU A 123 25.22 93.32 -53.81
C LEU A 123 24.51 92.32 -52.88
N LYS A 124 23.68 91.42 -53.40
CA LYS A 124 23.00 90.38 -52.60
C LYS A 124 23.98 89.45 -51.89
N PHE A 125 25.15 89.18 -52.48
CA PHE A 125 26.19 88.36 -51.88
C PHE A 125 27.20 89.16 -51.04
N GLU A 126 27.54 90.40 -51.43
CA GLU A 126 28.52 91.21 -50.71
C GLU A 126 27.95 91.86 -49.43
N VAL A 127 26.70 92.34 -49.50
CA VAL A 127 26.01 92.97 -48.38
C VAL A 127 25.48 91.89 -47.45
N ARG A 128 26.29 91.48 -46.47
CA ARG A 128 25.82 90.57 -45.40
C ARG A 128 24.60 91.17 -44.70
N VAL A 129 23.47 90.45 -44.72
CA VAL A 129 22.23 90.60 -43.90
C VAL A 129 22.51 90.35 -42.39
N ARG A 130 21.73 90.84 -41.42
CA ARG A 130 21.30 90.01 -40.26
C ARG A 130 19.82 89.76 -40.51
N GLU A 131 19.28 88.67 -39.98
CA GLU A 131 17.85 88.39 -40.06
C GLU A 131 17.03 89.62 -39.63
N SER A 132 16.20 90.08 -40.55
CA SER A 132 15.31 91.23 -40.42
C SER A 132 13.87 90.72 -40.39
N PRO A 133 12.92 91.40 -39.71
CA PRO A 133 11.51 91.10 -39.87
C PRO A 133 11.02 91.07 -41.33
N ALA A 134 11.72 91.80 -42.22
CA ALA A 134 11.47 91.76 -43.66
C ALA A 134 11.79 90.39 -44.32
N ASP A 135 12.69 89.58 -43.76
CA ASP A 135 13.04 88.26 -44.29
C ASP A 135 11.89 87.25 -44.15
N VAL A 136 11.16 87.33 -43.03
CA VAL A 136 9.95 86.53 -42.81
C VAL A 136 8.89 86.89 -43.86
N PHE A 137 8.73 88.18 -44.17
CA PHE A 137 7.81 88.64 -45.19
C PHE A 137 8.25 88.22 -46.61
N ILE A 138 9.53 88.35 -46.96
CA ILE A 138 10.06 87.88 -48.25
C ILE A 138 9.84 86.37 -48.41
N LYS A 139 10.11 85.57 -47.37
CA LYS A 139 9.88 84.12 -47.39
C LYS A 139 8.40 83.78 -47.57
N ALA A 140 7.51 84.41 -46.80
CA ALA A 140 6.06 84.21 -46.94
C ALA A 140 5.56 84.66 -48.33
N PHE A 141 6.16 85.68 -48.93
CA PHE A 141 5.82 86.14 -50.29
C PHE A 141 6.36 85.18 -51.37
N MET A 142 7.52 84.55 -51.16
CA MET A 142 8.00 83.45 -52.02
C MET A 142 7.06 82.23 -51.94
N GLU A 143 6.68 81.81 -50.73
CA GLU A 143 5.71 80.72 -50.51
C GLU A 143 4.34 81.05 -51.16
N PHE A 144 3.89 82.31 -51.06
CA PHE A 144 2.69 82.79 -51.77
C PHE A 144 2.86 82.78 -53.30
N ARG A 145 4.03 83.16 -53.82
CA ARG A 145 4.34 83.11 -55.25
C ARG A 145 4.29 81.68 -55.78
N ASP A 146 4.85 80.73 -55.06
CA ASP A 146 4.86 79.32 -55.45
C ASP A 146 3.45 78.72 -55.39
N PHE A 147 2.68 79.02 -54.34
CA PHE A 147 1.25 78.67 -54.25
C PHE A 147 0.40 79.29 -55.38
N MET A 148 0.63 80.56 -55.71
CA MET A 148 -0.07 81.22 -56.82
C MET A 148 0.30 80.59 -58.16
N LEU A 149 1.57 80.22 -58.38
CA LEU A 149 1.99 79.50 -59.56
C LEU A 149 1.33 78.13 -59.64
N GLU A 150 1.33 77.34 -58.57
CA GLU A 150 0.64 76.05 -58.48
C GLU A 150 -0.85 76.15 -58.86
N ARG A 151 -1.53 77.20 -58.34
CA ARG A 151 -2.93 77.49 -58.65
C ARG A 151 -3.19 77.97 -60.07
N LEU A 152 -2.24 78.67 -60.68
CA LEU A 152 -2.35 79.12 -62.07
C LEU A 152 -1.98 78.03 -63.10
N LEU A 153 -1.27 76.99 -62.65
CA LEU A 153 -0.92 75.80 -63.44
C LEU A 153 -1.93 74.64 -63.25
N THR A 154 -2.79 74.69 -62.23
CA THR A 154 -3.83 73.69 -61.99
C THR A 154 -5.08 74.03 -62.80
N THR A 155 -5.51 73.11 -63.68
CA THR A 155 -6.75 73.29 -64.46
C THR A 155 -8.01 73.07 -63.60
N PRO A 156 -9.18 73.63 -63.97
CA PRO A 156 -10.42 73.43 -63.21
C PRO A 156 -10.88 71.97 -63.11
N ASP A 157 -10.47 71.11 -64.05
CA ASP A 157 -10.77 69.68 -64.03
C ASP A 157 -9.74 68.89 -63.21
N GLU A 158 -8.46 69.26 -63.24
CA GLU A 158 -7.47 68.75 -62.27
C GLU A 158 -7.88 69.04 -60.82
N GLU A 159 -8.38 70.24 -60.53
CA GLU A 159 -8.87 70.59 -59.19
C GLU A 159 -10.06 69.70 -58.75
N LYS A 160 -11.00 69.41 -59.66
CA LYS A 160 -12.09 68.45 -59.38
C LYS A 160 -11.56 67.04 -59.12
N GLU A 161 -10.60 66.59 -59.93
CA GLU A 161 -9.95 65.28 -59.75
C GLU A 161 -9.23 65.20 -58.39
N LYS A 162 -8.47 66.23 -57.99
CA LYS A 162 -7.83 66.34 -56.66
C LYS A 162 -8.86 66.25 -55.53
N ILE A 163 -9.95 67.01 -55.62
CA ILE A 163 -11.04 67.00 -54.62
C ILE A 163 -11.71 65.63 -54.53
N GLN A 164 -12.00 64.98 -55.65
CA GLN A 164 -12.64 63.67 -55.68
C GLN A 164 -11.71 62.57 -55.15
N PHE A 165 -10.44 62.60 -55.54
CA PHE A 165 -9.40 61.72 -55.03
C PHE A 165 -9.20 61.84 -53.52
N MET A 166 -9.18 63.07 -52.98
CA MET A 166 -9.14 63.30 -51.54
C MET A 166 -10.36 62.71 -50.82
N LYS A 167 -11.58 62.85 -51.37
CA LYS A 167 -12.80 62.26 -50.80
C LYS A 167 -12.73 60.73 -50.78
N ASP A 168 -12.29 60.11 -51.87
CA ASP A 168 -12.12 58.66 -51.97
C ASP A 168 -11.07 58.13 -50.98
N ILE A 169 -9.98 58.87 -50.76
CA ILE A 169 -8.98 58.54 -49.73
C ILE A 169 -9.59 58.67 -48.34
N SER A 170 -10.27 59.77 -48.02
CA SER A 170 -10.92 59.96 -46.72
C SER A 170 -11.90 58.84 -46.39
N LEU A 171 -12.76 58.45 -47.34
CA LEU A 171 -13.75 57.39 -47.16
C LEU A 171 -13.10 55.99 -47.04
N ARG A 172 -11.95 55.75 -47.69
CA ARG A 172 -11.15 54.54 -47.46
C ARG A 172 -10.47 54.55 -46.09
N VAL A 173 -9.97 55.70 -45.64
CA VAL A 173 -9.36 55.86 -44.31
C VAL A 173 -10.41 55.61 -43.23
N GLU A 174 -11.61 56.19 -43.36
CA GLU A 174 -12.73 55.99 -42.44
C GLU A 174 -13.09 54.50 -42.29
N LYS A 175 -13.38 53.81 -43.40
CA LYS A 175 -13.66 52.36 -43.40
C LYS A 175 -12.50 51.51 -42.84
N ASN A 176 -11.25 51.91 -43.11
CA ASN A 176 -10.09 51.24 -42.54
C ASN A 176 -9.98 51.49 -41.02
N THR A 177 -10.33 52.69 -40.53
CA THR A 177 -10.35 52.96 -39.09
C THR A 177 -11.48 52.23 -38.37
N GLU A 178 -12.66 52.11 -38.98
CA GLU A 178 -13.78 51.31 -38.46
C GLU A 178 -13.37 49.84 -38.34
N THR A 179 -12.85 49.23 -39.41
CA THR A 179 -12.42 47.82 -39.41
C THR A 179 -11.26 47.56 -38.45
N ILE A 180 -10.30 48.48 -38.33
CA ILE A 180 -9.25 48.40 -37.28
C ILE A 180 -9.86 48.46 -35.88
N SER A 181 -10.83 49.35 -35.63
CA SER A 181 -11.47 49.47 -34.31
C SER A 181 -12.29 48.23 -33.93
N ALA A 182 -12.99 47.62 -34.90
CA ALA A 182 -13.74 46.39 -34.71
C ALA A 182 -12.80 45.22 -34.37
N LEU A 183 -11.74 45.02 -35.15
CA LEU A 183 -10.73 43.99 -34.90
C LEU A 183 -9.99 44.19 -33.57
N GLN A 184 -9.76 45.44 -33.15
CA GLN A 184 -9.20 45.74 -31.82
C GLN A 184 -10.18 45.37 -30.70
N GLY A 185 -11.49 45.59 -30.89
CA GLY A 185 -12.54 45.17 -29.97
C GLY A 185 -12.64 43.65 -29.85
N GLU A 186 -12.66 42.94 -30.98
CA GLU A 186 -12.66 41.46 -31.01
C GLU A 186 -11.41 40.88 -30.32
N LEU A 187 -10.23 41.42 -30.64
CA LEU A 187 -8.98 41.01 -30.01
C LEU A 187 -9.00 41.23 -28.49
N ALA A 188 -9.52 42.37 -28.02
CA ALA A 188 -9.67 42.66 -26.60
C ALA A 188 -10.64 41.69 -25.90
N ALA A 189 -11.77 41.37 -26.53
CA ALA A 189 -12.74 40.40 -26.00
C ALA A 189 -12.17 38.97 -25.90
N VAL A 190 -11.41 38.54 -26.92
CA VAL A 190 -10.71 37.23 -26.89
C VAL A 190 -9.63 37.20 -25.82
N ILE A 191 -8.83 38.28 -25.69
CA ILE A 191 -7.82 38.47 -24.64
C ILE A 191 -8.46 38.31 -23.26
N GLN A 192 -9.54 39.05 -22.99
CA GLN A 192 -10.28 39.00 -21.72
C GLN A 192 -10.83 37.60 -21.44
N THR A 193 -11.52 36.97 -22.40
CA THR A 193 -12.11 35.63 -22.24
C THR A 193 -11.04 34.61 -21.85
N ARG A 194 -9.88 34.68 -22.52
CA ARG A 194 -8.71 33.84 -22.23
C ARG A 194 -8.13 34.13 -20.85
N ASP A 195 -8.02 35.40 -20.44
CA ASP A 195 -7.52 35.77 -19.10
C ASP A 195 -8.47 35.30 -18.00
N GLU A 196 -9.79 35.37 -18.21
CA GLU A 196 -10.76 34.80 -17.27
C GLU A 196 -10.65 33.28 -17.18
N GLU A 197 -10.42 32.57 -18.29
CA GLU A 197 -10.22 31.11 -18.28
C GLU A 197 -8.94 30.71 -17.55
N VAL A 198 -7.83 31.43 -17.78
CA VAL A 198 -6.57 31.26 -17.03
C VAL A 198 -6.82 31.48 -15.53
N ASN A 199 -7.45 32.58 -15.13
CA ASN A 199 -7.79 32.86 -13.73
C ASN A 199 -8.71 31.79 -13.10
N ARG A 200 -9.61 31.15 -13.86
CA ARG A 200 -10.42 30.02 -13.37
C ARG A 200 -9.55 28.78 -13.13
N LYS A 201 -8.63 28.47 -14.05
CA LYS A 201 -7.70 27.33 -13.95
C LYS A 201 -6.70 27.53 -12.81
N ASP A 202 -6.14 28.72 -12.64
CA ASP A 202 -5.22 29.04 -11.54
C ASP A 202 -5.89 28.87 -10.17
N LYS A 203 -7.14 29.33 -10.01
CA LYS A 203 -7.93 29.07 -8.79
C LYS A 203 -8.18 27.57 -8.54
N MET A 204 -8.45 26.80 -9.60
CA MET A 204 -8.59 25.34 -9.48
C MET A 204 -7.28 24.68 -9.06
N ILE A 205 -6.15 25.13 -9.62
CA ILE A 205 -4.80 24.63 -9.27
C ILE A 205 -4.49 24.92 -7.80
N GLU A 206 -4.76 26.13 -7.31
CA GLU A 206 -4.55 26.46 -5.88
C GLU A 206 -5.45 25.63 -4.96
N ASN A 207 -6.74 25.46 -5.28
CA ASN A 207 -7.65 24.61 -4.52
C ASN A 207 -7.22 23.13 -4.49
N LEU A 208 -6.64 22.63 -5.59
CA LEU A 208 -6.11 21.27 -5.64
C LEU A 208 -4.81 21.13 -4.83
N LYS A 209 -3.91 22.13 -4.87
CA LYS A 209 -2.71 22.14 -4.01
C LYS A 209 -3.07 22.12 -2.53
N THR A 210 -3.97 22.99 -2.08
CA THR A 210 -4.37 23.04 -0.66
C THR A 210 -5.04 21.73 -0.23
N SER A 211 -5.94 21.18 -1.06
CA SER A 211 -6.54 19.87 -0.81
C SER A 211 -5.51 18.73 -0.74
N MET A 212 -4.49 18.73 -1.60
CA MET A 212 -3.40 17.75 -1.55
C MET A 212 -2.53 17.89 -0.30
N GLU A 213 -2.20 19.12 0.10
CA GLU A 213 -1.45 19.37 1.34
C GLU A 213 -2.22 18.93 2.58
N ASP A 214 -3.52 19.22 2.64
CA ASP A 214 -4.36 18.85 3.78
C ASP A 214 -4.61 17.33 3.84
N LEU A 215 -4.81 16.67 2.70
CA LEU A 215 -4.81 15.21 2.62
C LEU A 215 -3.48 14.62 3.12
N ALA A 216 -2.32 15.18 2.72
CA ALA A 216 -1.02 14.72 3.17
C ALA A 216 -0.81 14.92 4.69
N LYS A 217 -1.29 16.05 5.25
CA LYS A 217 -1.28 16.31 6.70
C LYS A 217 -2.16 15.31 7.45
N ASN A 218 -3.37 15.07 6.96
CA ASN A 218 -4.33 14.14 7.56
C ASN A 218 -3.81 12.70 7.52
N CYS A 219 -3.39 12.19 6.37
CA CYS A 219 -2.81 10.84 6.27
C CYS A 219 -1.59 10.67 7.18
N LYS A 220 -0.76 11.71 7.35
CA LYS A 220 0.37 11.67 8.29
C LYS A 220 -0.09 11.60 9.75
N ALA A 221 -1.17 12.31 10.12
CA ALA A 221 -1.76 12.25 11.46
C ALA A 221 -2.39 10.87 11.72
N ASP A 222 -3.14 10.33 10.76
CA ASP A 222 -3.79 9.01 10.85
C ASP A 222 -2.75 7.90 11.02
N ILE A 223 -1.67 7.90 10.22
CA ILE A 223 -0.55 6.95 10.36
C ILE A 223 0.08 7.06 11.76
N GLN A 224 0.30 8.28 12.26
CA GLN A 224 0.85 8.48 13.60
C GLN A 224 -0.10 8.02 14.72
N GLN A 225 -1.41 8.12 14.53
CA GLN A 225 -2.40 7.60 15.46
C GLN A 225 -2.41 6.07 15.45
N ILE A 226 -2.51 5.45 14.27
CA ILE A 226 -2.50 3.99 14.11
C ILE A 226 -1.22 3.38 14.70
N MET A 227 -0.05 4.02 14.49
CA MET A 227 1.20 3.57 15.12
C MET A 227 1.15 3.63 16.64
N LYS A 228 0.65 4.72 17.24
CA LYS A 228 0.54 4.87 18.70
C LYS A 228 -0.44 3.88 19.32
N GLU A 229 -1.57 3.65 18.67
CA GLU A 229 -2.59 2.68 19.09
C GLU A 229 -2.05 1.26 18.97
N GLY A 230 -1.36 0.93 17.86
CA GLY A 230 -0.69 -0.36 17.67
C GLY A 230 0.42 -0.62 18.69
N GLU A 231 1.28 0.35 18.98
CA GLU A 231 2.30 0.25 20.02
C GLU A 231 1.70 0.07 21.43
N LYS A 232 0.57 0.73 21.71
CA LYS A 232 -0.15 0.58 22.98
C LYS A 232 -0.73 -0.83 23.09
N GLN A 233 -1.46 -1.28 22.07
CA GLN A 233 -2.06 -2.62 22.03
C GLN A 233 -0.99 -3.71 22.15
N GLN A 234 0.15 -3.57 21.44
CA GLN A 234 1.27 -4.50 21.57
C GLN A 234 1.79 -4.61 23.01
N LYS A 235 1.95 -3.49 23.72
CA LYS A 235 2.41 -3.48 25.12
C LYS A 235 1.41 -4.17 26.05
N GLU A 236 0.12 -3.91 25.87
CA GLU A 236 -0.96 -4.54 26.65
C GLU A 236 -1.03 -6.06 26.38
N ASP A 237 -0.91 -6.49 25.12
CA ASP A 237 -0.90 -7.91 24.75
C ASP A 237 0.36 -8.64 25.23
N GLU A 238 1.53 -7.99 25.17
CA GLU A 238 2.77 -8.51 25.73
C GLU A 238 2.68 -8.70 27.24
N GLU A 239 2.14 -7.72 27.97
CA GLU A 239 1.94 -7.79 29.42
C GLU A 239 0.94 -8.92 29.77
N ALA A 240 -0.24 -8.94 29.14
CA ALA A 240 -1.22 -10.00 29.31
C ALA A 240 -0.67 -11.39 28.96
N SER A 241 0.25 -11.49 27.99
CA SER A 241 0.95 -12.73 27.62
C SER A 241 1.96 -13.17 28.69
N LYS A 242 2.79 -12.24 29.19
CA LYS A 242 3.73 -12.48 30.30
C LYS A 242 2.98 -12.99 31.54
N ASP A 243 1.84 -12.38 31.83
CA ASP A 243 0.92 -12.74 32.91
C ASP A 243 0.33 -14.15 32.76
N ARG A 244 -0.18 -14.50 31.57
CA ARG A 244 -0.66 -15.86 31.26
C ARG A 244 0.46 -16.89 31.42
N CYS A 245 1.67 -16.57 30.95
CA CYS A 245 2.84 -17.44 31.09
C CYS A 245 3.25 -17.62 32.57
N ALA A 246 3.16 -16.57 33.40
CA ALA A 246 3.45 -16.66 34.83
C ALA A 246 2.44 -17.57 35.55
N ARG A 247 1.14 -17.40 35.29
CA ARG A 247 0.08 -18.26 35.84
C ARG A 247 0.26 -19.73 35.45
N LEU A 248 0.47 -20.02 34.16
CA LEU A 248 0.71 -21.39 33.69
C LEU A 248 1.96 -22.03 34.30
N LYS A 249 3.06 -21.27 34.48
CA LYS A 249 4.26 -21.77 35.18
C LYS A 249 3.96 -22.12 36.65
N GLN A 250 3.17 -21.30 37.34
CA GLN A 250 2.75 -21.57 38.72
C GLN A 250 1.84 -22.81 38.80
N ASP A 251 0.90 -22.98 37.86
CA ASP A 251 0.03 -24.16 37.80
C ASP A 251 0.83 -25.44 37.53
N VAL A 252 1.80 -25.41 36.61
CA VAL A 252 2.71 -26.55 36.35
C VAL A 252 3.52 -26.92 37.60
N GLN A 253 4.05 -25.93 38.33
CA GLN A 253 4.76 -26.18 39.59
C GLN A 253 3.84 -26.78 40.66
N ARG A 254 2.61 -26.25 40.82
CA ARG A 254 1.61 -26.77 41.76
C ARG A 254 1.21 -28.21 41.44
N LEU A 255 0.89 -28.50 40.18
CA LEU A 255 0.52 -29.84 39.72
C LEU A 255 1.69 -30.83 39.85
N GLY A 256 2.91 -30.40 39.55
CA GLY A 256 4.11 -31.22 39.75
C GLY A 256 4.34 -31.58 41.23
N ALA A 257 4.14 -30.63 42.14
CA ALA A 257 4.21 -30.89 43.58
C ALA A 257 3.10 -31.85 44.06
N GLN A 258 1.86 -31.66 43.60
CA GLN A 258 0.72 -32.54 43.91
C GLN A 258 0.94 -33.97 43.39
N PHE A 259 1.43 -34.12 42.15
CA PHE A 259 1.76 -35.41 41.55
C PHE A 259 2.85 -36.14 42.36
N ASN A 260 3.93 -35.44 42.71
CA ASN A 260 5.01 -36.02 43.51
C ASN A 260 4.53 -36.46 44.90
N ALA A 261 3.65 -35.70 45.54
CA ALA A 261 3.04 -36.08 46.81
C ALA A 261 2.20 -37.37 46.68
N LEU A 262 1.31 -37.45 45.69
CA LEU A 262 0.50 -38.64 45.42
C LEU A 262 1.36 -39.87 45.11
N VAL A 263 2.44 -39.72 44.33
CA VAL A 263 3.38 -40.82 44.05
C VAL A 263 4.05 -41.34 45.33
N LEU A 264 4.39 -40.46 46.28
CA LEU A 264 4.95 -40.85 47.57
C LEU A 264 3.91 -41.55 48.47
N GLU A 265 2.68 -41.04 48.54
CA GLU A 265 1.58 -41.67 49.30
C GLU A 265 1.21 -43.06 48.73
N HIS A 266 1.06 -43.17 47.41
CA HIS A 266 0.81 -44.46 46.76
C HIS A 266 1.96 -45.43 46.99
N ARG A 267 3.22 -45.00 46.87
CA ARG A 267 4.39 -45.85 47.20
C ARG A 267 4.41 -46.28 48.67
N ALA A 268 4.03 -45.41 49.61
CA ALA A 268 3.95 -45.76 51.02
C ALA A 268 2.86 -46.81 51.31
N SER A 269 1.65 -46.60 50.78
CA SER A 269 0.54 -47.55 50.91
C SER A 269 0.83 -48.92 50.25
N GLU A 270 1.46 -48.91 49.07
CA GLU A 270 1.90 -50.11 48.35
C GLU A 270 2.92 -50.93 49.17
N LEU A 271 3.87 -50.25 49.83
CA LEU A 271 4.84 -50.89 50.73
C LEU A 271 4.19 -51.47 51.99
N VAL A 272 3.10 -50.90 52.49
CA VAL A 272 2.31 -51.47 53.60
C VAL A 272 1.60 -52.74 53.14
N LEU A 273 0.87 -52.68 52.03
CA LEU A 273 0.16 -53.84 51.45
C LEU A 273 1.12 -54.99 51.09
N ARG A 274 2.31 -54.69 50.55
CA ARG A 274 3.37 -55.70 50.33
C ARG A 274 3.81 -56.38 51.64
N LYS A 275 3.99 -55.62 52.72
CA LYS A 275 4.37 -56.18 54.03
C LYS A 275 3.27 -57.06 54.62
N GLU A 276 2.01 -56.67 54.47
CA GLU A 276 0.84 -57.45 54.92
C GLU A 276 0.71 -58.75 54.12
N LYS A 277 0.82 -58.67 52.78
CA LYS A 277 0.88 -59.84 51.91
C LYS A 277 2.00 -60.80 52.33
N CYS A 278 3.22 -60.32 52.55
CA CYS A 278 4.32 -61.18 52.99
C CYS A 278 4.16 -61.76 54.40
N LYS A 279 3.30 -61.18 55.26
CA LYS A 279 2.94 -61.80 56.55
C LYS A 279 1.95 -62.93 56.35
N THR A 280 0.86 -62.68 55.61
CA THR A 280 -0.17 -63.70 55.37
C THR A 280 0.36 -64.87 54.53
N GLU A 281 1.24 -64.63 53.56
CA GLU A 281 1.95 -65.70 52.82
C GLU A 281 2.80 -66.58 53.76
N LYS A 282 3.49 -65.99 54.75
CA LYS A 282 4.24 -66.76 55.77
C LYS A 282 3.32 -67.53 56.71
N GLU A 283 2.20 -66.95 57.11
CA GLU A 283 1.19 -67.64 57.93
C GLU A 283 0.60 -68.84 57.19
N ILE A 284 0.26 -68.69 55.90
CA ILE A 284 -0.17 -69.80 55.04
C ILE A 284 0.93 -70.85 54.92
N GLN A 285 2.19 -70.46 54.67
CA GLN A 285 3.31 -71.40 54.59
C GLN A 285 3.50 -72.18 55.90
N ASN A 286 3.36 -71.54 57.06
CA ASN A 286 3.41 -72.19 58.36
C ASN A 286 2.24 -73.18 58.56
N TRP A 287 1.04 -72.87 58.07
CA TRP A 287 -0.11 -73.78 58.11
C TRP A 287 0.07 -74.99 57.18
N VAL A 288 0.60 -74.78 55.98
CA VAL A 288 0.96 -75.86 55.03
C VAL A 288 2.00 -76.78 55.66
N GLN A 289 3.10 -76.25 56.21
CA GLN A 289 4.13 -77.05 56.88
C GLN A 289 3.58 -77.88 58.05
N LYS A 290 2.65 -77.33 58.86
CA LYS A 290 1.99 -78.08 59.92
C LYS A 290 1.12 -79.22 59.37
N TYR A 291 0.36 -78.95 58.32
CA TYR A 291 -0.49 -79.94 57.67
C TYR A 291 0.34 -81.06 57.03
N ASP A 292 1.40 -80.73 56.31
CA ASP A 292 2.32 -81.70 55.73
C ASP A 292 2.99 -82.57 56.80
N THR A 293 3.31 -81.99 57.97
CA THR A 293 3.89 -82.72 59.11
C THR A 293 2.87 -83.68 59.73
N ASP A 294 1.68 -83.21 60.11
CA ASP A 294 0.63 -84.09 60.68
C ASP A 294 0.21 -85.17 59.68
N MET A 295 0.06 -84.84 58.38
CA MET A 295 -0.23 -85.83 57.34
C MET A 295 0.88 -86.88 57.19
N THR A 296 2.15 -86.48 57.32
CA THR A 296 3.28 -87.42 57.32
C THR A 296 3.22 -88.33 58.56
N GLU A 297 2.95 -87.79 59.75
CA GLU A 297 2.79 -88.59 60.99
C GLU A 297 1.56 -89.52 60.92
N LYS A 298 0.46 -89.10 60.28
CA LYS A 298 -0.69 -89.98 60.00
C LYS A 298 -0.34 -91.08 59.01
N GLN A 299 0.44 -90.77 57.98
CA GLN A 299 0.87 -91.78 57.00
C GLN A 299 1.81 -92.80 57.65
N THR A 300 2.81 -92.37 58.43
CA THR A 300 3.71 -93.32 59.11
C THR A 300 2.97 -94.21 60.11
N THR A 301 2.06 -93.65 60.92
CA THR A 301 1.25 -94.45 61.85
C THR A 301 0.25 -95.37 61.13
N TYR A 302 -0.29 -94.96 59.98
CA TYR A 302 -1.08 -95.85 59.12
C TYR A 302 -0.23 -97.00 58.56
N ASP A 303 0.97 -96.71 58.04
CA ASP A 303 1.88 -97.70 57.47
C ASP A 303 2.38 -98.70 58.54
N GLU A 304 2.67 -98.22 59.76
CA GLU A 304 2.99 -99.05 60.94
C GLU A 304 1.83 -100.01 61.30
N VAL A 305 0.61 -99.49 61.41
CA VAL A 305 -0.59 -100.31 61.71
C VAL A 305 -0.87 -101.29 60.56
N GLN A 306 -0.68 -100.87 59.31
CA GLN A 306 -0.85 -101.73 58.14
C GLN A 306 0.20 -102.85 58.11
N ALA A 307 1.43 -102.60 58.54
CA ALA A 307 2.47 -103.62 58.69
C ALA A 307 2.10 -104.64 59.77
N VAL A 308 1.71 -104.18 60.98
CA VAL A 308 1.24 -105.06 62.06
C VAL A 308 0.02 -105.87 61.64
N TYR A 309 -0.96 -105.26 60.97
CA TYR A 309 -2.12 -105.96 60.44
C TYR A 309 -1.74 -107.05 59.42
N ASN A 310 -0.75 -106.80 58.56
CA ASN A 310 -0.25 -107.80 57.61
C ASN A 310 0.42 -108.97 58.36
N GLU A 311 1.25 -108.69 59.36
CA GLU A 311 1.87 -109.71 60.22
C GLU A 311 0.82 -110.54 60.99
N GLU A 312 -0.16 -109.89 61.63
CA GLU A 312 -1.26 -110.57 62.34
C GLU A 312 -2.10 -111.43 61.39
N LYS A 313 -2.33 -110.97 60.16
CA LYS A 313 -3.05 -111.72 59.12
C LYS A 313 -2.27 -112.95 58.66
N GLU A 314 -0.95 -112.85 58.48
CA GLU A 314 -0.08 -114.00 58.19
C GLU A 314 -0.08 -114.99 59.36
N GLN A 315 0.11 -114.51 60.60
CA GLN A 315 0.02 -115.33 61.81
C GLN A 315 -1.32 -116.04 61.93
N LEU A 316 -2.43 -115.34 61.65
CA LEU A 316 -3.78 -115.92 61.65
C LEU A 316 -3.93 -117.02 60.60
N SER A 317 -3.43 -116.82 59.37
CA SER A 317 -3.46 -117.87 58.34
C SER A 317 -2.67 -119.12 58.77
N LEU A 318 -1.46 -118.96 59.33
CA LEU A 318 -0.67 -120.07 59.88
C LEU A 318 -1.39 -120.77 61.05
N LEU A 319 -2.13 -120.02 61.87
CA LEU A 319 -2.92 -120.59 62.97
C LEU A 319 -4.14 -121.35 62.45
N MET A 320 -4.82 -120.85 61.41
CA MET A 320 -5.94 -121.51 60.75
C MET A 320 -5.50 -122.80 60.06
N GLU A 321 -4.35 -122.82 59.38
CA GLU A 321 -3.76 -124.03 58.80
C GLU A 321 -3.44 -125.07 59.88
N LYS A 322 -2.80 -124.67 60.98
CA LYS A 322 -2.55 -125.55 62.14
C LYS A 322 -3.84 -126.07 62.77
N HIS A 323 -4.88 -125.25 62.87
CA HIS A 323 -6.18 -125.66 63.39
C HIS A 323 -6.88 -126.63 62.44
N ALA A 324 -6.76 -126.45 61.13
CA ALA A 324 -7.29 -127.39 60.13
C ALA A 324 -6.57 -128.76 60.20
N MET A 325 -5.23 -128.76 60.34
CA MET A 325 -4.44 -129.97 60.60
C MET A 325 -4.89 -130.68 61.89
N LEU A 326 -5.00 -129.94 63.01
CA LEU A 326 -5.48 -130.47 64.30
C LEU A 326 -6.91 -131.02 64.23
N LEU A 327 -7.80 -130.40 63.45
CA LEU A 327 -9.14 -130.94 63.21
C LEU A 327 -9.09 -132.25 62.43
N GLN A 328 -8.24 -132.35 61.40
CA GLN A 328 -8.05 -133.60 60.65
C GLN A 328 -7.51 -134.72 61.57
N GLU A 329 -6.45 -134.45 62.33
CA GLU A 329 -5.91 -135.37 63.33
C GLU A 329 -6.98 -135.78 64.37
N TYR A 330 -7.78 -134.83 64.86
CA TYR A 330 -8.87 -135.12 65.80
C TYR A 330 -9.93 -136.04 65.19
N THR A 331 -10.37 -135.77 63.95
CA THR A 331 -11.31 -136.66 63.24
C THR A 331 -10.74 -138.05 62.99
N GLN A 332 -9.44 -138.17 62.67
CA GLN A 332 -8.76 -139.46 62.54
C GLN A 332 -8.74 -140.20 63.88
N ILE A 333 -8.41 -139.54 64.99
CA ILE A 333 -8.43 -140.15 66.34
C ILE A 333 -9.86 -140.57 66.74
N GLU A 334 -10.88 -139.79 66.41
CA GLU A 334 -12.28 -140.17 66.64
C GLU A 334 -12.70 -141.37 65.80
N GLU A 335 -12.28 -141.45 64.54
CA GLU A 335 -12.52 -142.58 63.64
C GLU A 335 -11.77 -143.83 64.11
N GLU A 336 -10.49 -143.73 64.47
CA GLU A 336 -9.71 -144.81 65.07
C GLU A 336 -10.39 -145.34 66.35
N ARG A 337 -10.84 -144.45 67.24
CA ARG A 337 -11.60 -144.84 68.44
C ARG A 337 -12.93 -145.51 68.09
N ARG A 338 -13.60 -145.10 67.01
CA ARG A 338 -14.82 -145.74 66.49
C ARG A 338 -14.52 -147.16 66.03
N MET A 339 -13.52 -147.32 65.16
CA MET A 339 -13.07 -148.62 64.62
C MET A 339 -12.54 -149.56 65.72
N LEU A 340 -11.90 -149.03 66.76
CA LEU A 340 -11.36 -149.82 67.86
C LEU A 340 -12.50 -150.33 68.77
N LYS A 341 -13.50 -149.50 69.08
CA LYS A 341 -14.74 -149.95 69.74
C LYS A 341 -15.50 -150.99 68.91
N GLU A 342 -15.63 -150.77 67.60
CA GLU A 342 -16.31 -151.73 66.71
C GLU A 342 -15.59 -153.09 66.69
N LYS A 343 -14.25 -153.09 66.71
CA LYS A 343 -13.44 -154.32 66.87
C LYS A 343 -13.58 -154.96 68.25
N GLU A 344 -13.67 -154.19 69.33
CA GLU A 344 -13.96 -154.72 70.68
C GLU A 344 -15.36 -155.35 70.74
N GLU A 345 -16.37 -154.73 70.12
CA GLU A 345 -17.71 -155.29 69.98
C GLU A 345 -17.76 -156.53 69.08
N GLU A 346 -16.95 -156.60 68.01
CA GLU A 346 -16.77 -157.79 67.20
C GLU A 346 -16.09 -158.92 67.97
N ALA A 347 -15.00 -158.63 68.68
CA ALA A 347 -14.29 -159.59 69.52
C ALA A 347 -15.22 -160.13 70.63
N ALA A 348 -16.00 -159.27 71.28
CA ALA A 348 -17.01 -159.69 72.27
C ALA A 348 -18.11 -160.55 71.63
N ARG A 349 -18.57 -160.25 70.41
CA ARG A 349 -19.51 -161.10 69.65
C ARG A 349 -18.90 -162.44 69.22
N GLU A 350 -17.60 -162.50 68.95
CA GLU A 350 -16.91 -163.77 68.71
C GLU A 350 -16.71 -164.58 69.99
N GLU A 351 -16.34 -163.92 71.08
CA GLU A 351 -16.08 -164.56 72.37
C GLU A 351 -17.37 -165.07 73.01
N ALA A 352 -18.49 -164.36 72.85
CA ALA A 352 -19.83 -164.87 73.14
C ALA A 352 -20.12 -166.15 72.33
N ARG A 353 -19.91 -166.16 71.02
CA ARG A 353 -20.06 -167.37 70.17
C ARG A 353 -19.15 -168.52 70.62
N ARG A 354 -17.91 -168.25 71.01
CA ARG A 354 -16.96 -169.25 71.56
C ARG A 354 -17.45 -169.81 72.89
N ASN A 355 -17.97 -168.96 73.78
CA ASN A 355 -18.52 -169.35 75.08
C ASN A 355 -19.83 -170.16 74.95
N ASP A 356 -20.71 -169.81 74.02
CA ASP A 356 -21.91 -170.59 73.72
C ASP A 356 -21.55 -171.99 73.19
N ALA A 357 -20.60 -172.07 72.26
CA ALA A 357 -20.08 -173.35 71.75
C ALA A 357 -19.43 -174.19 72.87
N ALA A 358 -18.60 -173.57 73.71
CA ALA A 358 -17.98 -174.21 74.87
C ALA A 358 -19.03 -174.72 75.88
N THR A 359 -20.08 -173.94 76.13
CA THR A 359 -21.19 -174.32 77.02
C THR A 359 -21.97 -175.52 76.47
N CYS A 360 -22.21 -175.55 75.16
CA CYS A 360 -22.87 -176.67 74.49
C CYS A 360 -22.03 -177.97 74.57
N ILE A 361 -20.71 -177.89 74.34
CA ILE A 361 -19.77 -179.02 74.49
C ILE A 361 -19.71 -179.50 75.95
N GLN A 362 -19.61 -178.57 76.91
CA GLN A 362 -19.61 -178.91 78.34
C GLN A 362 -20.92 -179.57 78.80
N ALA A 363 -22.07 -179.12 78.29
CA ALA A 363 -23.37 -179.73 78.60
C ALA A 363 -23.45 -181.17 78.08
N PHE A 364 -22.95 -181.43 76.86
CA PHE A 364 -22.93 -182.76 76.27
C PHE A 364 -22.00 -183.72 77.05
N TRP A 365 -20.80 -183.26 77.43
CA TRP A 365 -19.84 -184.04 78.21
C TRP A 365 -20.32 -184.35 79.64
N LYS A 366 -20.84 -183.34 80.36
CA LYS A 366 -21.46 -183.53 81.69
C LYS A 366 -22.62 -184.53 81.63
N GLY A 367 -23.41 -184.50 80.55
CA GLY A 367 -24.47 -185.49 80.31
C GLY A 367 -23.96 -186.91 80.05
N TYR A 368 -22.86 -187.07 79.29
CA TYR A 368 -22.26 -188.39 79.01
C TYR A 368 -21.65 -189.02 80.27
N TRP A 369 -20.86 -188.24 81.03
CA TRP A 369 -20.18 -188.72 82.24
C TRP A 369 -21.15 -189.25 83.30
N VAL A 370 -22.26 -188.54 83.54
CA VAL A 370 -23.32 -188.95 84.48
C VAL A 370 -24.05 -190.24 84.04
N ARG A 371 -24.10 -190.55 82.74
CA ARG A 371 -24.80 -191.73 82.22
C ARG A 371 -23.95 -193.01 82.19
N SER A 372 -22.62 -192.90 82.19
CA SER A 372 -21.71 -194.05 82.15
C SER A 372 -21.67 -194.85 83.48
N ILE A 373 -21.81 -194.16 84.62
CA ILE A 373 -21.57 -194.72 85.97
C ILE A 373 -22.70 -195.64 86.49
N TYR A 374 -23.85 -195.75 85.80
CA TYR A 374 -25.10 -196.26 86.43
C TYR A 374 -25.69 -197.60 85.92
N LYS A 375 -24.92 -198.47 85.25
CA LYS A 375 -25.35 -199.87 84.98
C LYS A 375 -24.24 -200.90 85.23
N ALA A 376 -24.49 -201.81 86.19
CA ALA A 376 -23.69 -202.98 86.62
C ALA A 376 -22.50 -202.68 87.58
N LYS A 377 -22.45 -203.14 88.84
CA LYS A 377 -23.37 -203.97 89.67
C LYS A 377 -23.25 -203.64 91.17
N LEU A 378 -24.38 -203.31 91.82
CA LEU A 378 -24.72 -203.70 93.22
C LEU A 378 -26.23 -203.50 93.40
N LYS A 379 -27.02 -204.60 93.45
CA LYS A 379 -28.49 -204.54 93.37
C LYS A 379 -29.16 -204.57 94.77
N LYS A 380 -29.49 -203.38 95.31
CA LYS A 380 -30.48 -203.04 96.37
C LYS A 380 -30.58 -201.49 96.46
N GLY A 381 -31.68 -200.83 96.84
CA GLY A 381 -33.06 -201.28 97.01
C GLY A 381 -33.95 -200.28 97.78
N LYS A 382 -34.72 -199.41 97.08
CA LYS A 382 -35.57 -198.29 97.59
C LYS A 382 -34.85 -197.15 98.35
N GLY A 383 -35.19 -195.90 98.00
CA GLY A 383 -34.78 -194.66 98.71
C GLY A 383 -35.54 -193.43 98.16
N LYS A 384 -35.86 -192.44 99.00
CA LYS A 384 -36.87 -191.38 98.72
C LYS A 384 -36.50 -190.06 99.43
N GLY A 385 -36.47 -188.91 98.75
CA GLY A 385 -36.59 -187.59 99.43
C GLY A 385 -35.99 -186.32 98.80
N LYS A 386 -36.87 -185.36 98.45
CA LYS A 386 -36.98 -183.97 98.98
C LYS A 386 -35.94 -182.86 98.61
N GLY A 387 -36.46 -181.68 98.19
CA GLY A 387 -35.76 -180.37 98.09
C GLY A 387 -35.96 -179.70 96.72
N LYS A 388 -36.54 -178.51 96.46
CA LYS A 388 -36.85 -177.22 97.15
C LYS A 388 -35.90 -176.07 96.75
N GLY A 389 -36.44 -175.05 96.06
CA GLY A 389 -35.79 -173.80 95.64
C GLY A 389 -36.79 -172.96 94.81
N LYS A 390 -36.78 -171.63 94.95
CA LYS A 390 -37.65 -170.70 94.19
C LYS A 390 -37.02 -170.32 92.85
#